data_AF-A0A1C3WZS8-F1
#
_entry.id   AF-A0A1C3WZS8-F1
#
_cell.length_a   1.000
_cell.length_b   1.000
_cell.length_c   1.000
_cell.angle_alpha   90.00
_cell.angle_beta   90.00
_cell.angle_gamma   90.00
#
_symmetry.space_group_name_H-M   'P 1'
#
loop_
_entity.id
_entity.type
_entity.pdbx_description
1 polymer ?
#
loop_
_entity_poly.entity_id
_entity_poly.type
_entity_poly.pdbx_seq_one_letter_code
_entity_poly.pdbx_strand_id
1 'polypeptide(L)'
;MRAQAMVKIGTGPDIELFEMHGPEQAQPVRPSDFGITHFGVYTDDIDASVERFEKAGGTSLTAPRAIPYATEKGAGNKVCYCRVPWGTDD
;
A
#
# COMPACT_ATOMS: atom_id res chain seq x y z
N MET A 1 7.49 12.36 -17.99
CA MET A 1 7.98 11.13 -17.34
C MET A 1 9.45 11.28 -17.07
N ARG A 2 9.89 11.07 -15.82
CA ARG A 2 11.28 11.25 -15.36
C ARG A 2 12.00 9.92 -15.14
N ALA A 3 11.31 8.93 -14.59
CA ALA A 3 11.84 7.59 -14.34
C ALA A 3 10.74 6.52 -14.43
N GLN A 4 11.14 5.27 -14.67
CA GLN A 4 10.30 4.07 -14.55
C GLN A 4 11.05 2.93 -13.87
N ALA A 5 10.32 2.08 -13.17
CA ALA A 5 10.82 0.83 -12.64
C ALA A 5 9.76 -0.26 -12.70
N MET A 6 10.15 -1.47 -13.08
CA MET A 6 9.34 -2.68 -12.90
C MET A 6 9.73 -3.34 -11.59
N VAL A 7 8.78 -3.55 -10.69
CA VAL A 7 8.99 -4.13 -9.36
C VAL A 7 8.31 -5.49 -9.29
N LYS A 8 9.10 -6.55 -9.10
CA LYS A 8 8.59 -7.91 -8.90
C LYS A 8 8.12 -8.12 -7.46
N ILE A 9 6.88 -8.57 -7.26
CA ILE A 9 6.39 -8.96 -5.92
C ILE A 9 6.49 -10.48 -5.76
N GLY A 10 7.58 -10.95 -5.16
CA GLY A 10 7.81 -12.38 -4.92
C GLY A 10 7.61 -13.22 -6.18
N THR A 11 6.74 -14.22 -6.10
CA THR A 11 6.31 -15.04 -7.26
C THR A 11 5.00 -14.55 -7.89
N GLY A 12 4.43 -13.45 -7.40
CA GLY A 12 3.15 -12.88 -7.80
C GLY A 12 3.26 -11.88 -8.96
N PRO A 13 2.35 -10.90 -9.07
CA PRO A 13 2.38 -9.91 -10.15
C PRO A 13 3.54 -8.92 -10.02
N ASP A 14 3.76 -8.17 -11.10
CA ASP A 14 4.73 -7.08 -11.15
C ASP A 14 3.98 -5.74 -11.08
N ILE A 15 4.58 -4.74 -10.43
CA ILE A 15 4.09 -3.37 -10.42
C ILE A 15 5.05 -2.50 -11.23
N GLU A 16 4.53 -1.85 -12.26
CA GLU A 16 5.26 -0.82 -12.99
C GLU A 16 5.01 0.56 -12.35
N LEU A 17 6.08 1.19 -11.90
CA LEU A 17 6.06 2.52 -11.27
C LEU A 17 6.61 3.56 -12.22
N PHE A 18 5.94 4.72 -12.27
CA PHE A 18 6.32 5.86 -13.10
C PHE A 18 6.48 7.11 -12.25
N GLU A 19 7.62 7.79 -12.36
CA GLU A 19 7.78 9.15 -11.82
C GLU A 19 7.31 10.15 -12.89
N MET A 20 6.12 10.71 -12.71
CA MET A 20 5.50 11.64 -13.66
C MET A 20 5.59 13.07 -13.14
N HIS A 21 6.04 13.98 -14.00
CA HIS A 21 6.10 15.42 -13.75
C HIS A 21 5.34 16.11 -14.89
N GLY A 22 4.49 17.07 -14.55
CA GLY A 22 3.67 17.82 -15.49
C GLY A 22 3.38 19.22 -14.95
N PRO A 23 2.92 20.15 -15.81
CA PRO A 23 2.59 21.52 -15.38
C PRO A 23 1.44 21.55 -14.37
N GLU A 24 0.58 20.53 -14.37
CA GLU A 24 -0.51 20.32 -13.43
C GLU A 24 -0.50 18.87 -12.93
N GLN A 25 -0.83 18.66 -11.65
CA GLN A 25 -1.02 17.34 -11.05
C GLN A 25 -2.21 17.38 -10.09
N ALA A 26 -3.07 16.36 -10.17
CA ALA A 26 -4.16 16.19 -9.23
C ALA A 26 -3.64 15.67 -7.88
N GLN A 27 -4.41 15.91 -6.82
CA GLN A 27 -4.19 15.23 -5.54
C GLN A 27 -4.56 13.74 -5.65
N PRO A 28 -3.97 12.88 -4.80
CA PRO A 28 -4.38 11.47 -4.72
C PRO A 28 -5.88 11.30 -4.48
N VAL A 29 -6.47 10.27 -5.10
CA VAL A 29 -7.89 9.91 -4.88
C VAL A 29 -8.11 9.42 -3.46
N ARG A 30 -9.31 9.65 -2.91
CA ARG A 30 -9.67 9.20 -1.57
C ARG A 30 -10.11 7.73 -1.60
N PRO A 31 -10.02 7.00 -0.47
CA PRO A 31 -10.55 5.64 -0.39
C PRO A 31 -12.04 5.50 -0.75
N SER A 32 -12.81 6.57 -0.62
CA SER A 32 -14.24 6.62 -0.96
C SER A 32 -14.54 6.90 -2.44
N ASP A 33 -13.53 7.22 -3.25
CA ASP A 33 -13.73 7.58 -4.65
C ASP A 33 -13.77 6.34 -5.55
N PHE A 34 -14.34 6.47 -6.75
CA PHE A 34 -14.36 5.39 -7.73
C PHE A 34 -13.00 5.24 -8.43
N GLY A 35 -12.54 4.00 -8.59
CA GLY A 35 -11.30 3.66 -9.30
C GLY A 35 -10.40 2.76 -8.46
N ILE A 36 -9.14 2.63 -8.89
CA ILE A 36 -8.10 1.96 -8.10
C ILE A 36 -7.65 2.94 -7.02
N THR A 37 -8.00 2.63 -5.77
CA THR A 37 -7.69 3.48 -4.61
C THR A 37 -6.59 2.91 -3.74
N HIS A 38 -6.45 1.58 -3.66
CA HIS A 38 -5.48 0.85 -2.84
C HIS A 38 -5.14 -0.53 -3.45
N PHE A 39 -4.10 -1.20 -2.95
CA PHE A 39 -3.77 -2.59 -3.30
C PHE A 39 -3.11 -3.33 -2.11
N GLY A 40 -3.71 -4.43 -1.66
CA GLY A 40 -3.12 -5.20 -0.56
C GLY A 40 -1.88 -6.01 -0.97
N VAL A 41 -0.83 -5.99 -0.13
CA VAL A 41 0.31 -6.90 -0.22
C VAL A 41 0.26 -7.92 0.92
N TYR A 42 0.18 -9.20 0.56
CA TYR A 42 0.27 -10.29 1.54
C TYR A 42 1.71 -10.50 1.99
N THR A 43 1.89 -10.73 3.29
CA THR A 43 3.20 -10.95 3.91
C THR A 43 3.07 -11.97 5.04
N ASP A 44 4.13 -12.73 5.26
CA ASP A 44 4.20 -13.73 6.34
C ASP A 44 4.30 -13.07 7.73
N ASP A 45 4.89 -11.87 7.80
CA ASP A 45 5.07 -11.09 9.04
C ASP A 45 4.70 -9.63 8.80
N ILE A 46 3.46 -9.29 9.13
CA ILE A 46 2.93 -7.93 8.96
C ILE A 46 3.60 -6.93 9.91
N ASP A 47 4.03 -7.36 11.09
CA ASP A 47 4.62 -6.47 12.09
C ASP A 47 6.00 -6.01 11.58
N ALA A 48 6.83 -6.94 11.10
CA ALA A 48 8.11 -6.62 10.47
C ALA A 48 7.94 -5.84 9.15
N SER A 49 6.86 -6.09 8.40
CA SER A 49 6.60 -5.40 7.14
C SER A 49 6.21 -3.94 7.36
N VAL A 50 5.35 -3.66 8.34
CA VAL A 50 4.97 -2.28 8.71
C VAL A 50 6.18 -1.51 9.23
N GLU A 51 7.03 -2.12 10.06
CA GLU A 51 8.27 -1.47 10.52
C GLU A 51 9.19 -1.07 9.36
N ARG A 52 9.36 -1.95 8.36
CA ARG A 52 10.16 -1.64 7.16
C ARG A 52 9.52 -0.55 6.30
N PHE A 53 8.20 -0.57 6.18
CA PHE A 53 7.44 0.43 5.43
C PHE A 53 7.59 1.83 6.04
N GLU A 54 7.47 1.94 7.37
CA GLU A 54 7.65 3.21 8.08
C GLU A 54 9.09 3.74 7.94
N LYS A 55 10.10 2.86 8.04
CA LYS A 55 11.51 3.24 7.80
C LYS A 55 11.76 3.73 6.37
N ALA A 56 10.96 3.31 5.40
CA ALA A 56 11.02 3.78 4.02
C ALA A 56 10.27 5.11 3.80
N GLY A 57 9.73 5.73 4.85
CA GLY A 57 9.01 7.00 4.79
C GLY A 57 7.49 6.86 4.64
N GLY A 58 6.96 5.64 4.72
CA GLY A 58 5.54 5.40 4.79
C GLY A 58 4.94 5.74 6.16
N THR A 59 3.62 5.90 6.22
CA THR A 59 2.89 6.12 7.48
C THR A 59 1.89 4.99 7.72
N SER A 60 1.98 4.27 8.84
CA SER A 60 0.89 3.38 9.24
C SER A 60 -0.32 4.19 9.71
N LEU A 61 -1.52 3.82 9.25
CA LEU A 61 -2.78 4.47 9.66
C LEU A 61 -3.39 3.78 10.88
N THR A 62 -3.02 2.51 11.10
CA THR A 62 -3.40 1.70 12.25
C THR A 62 -2.23 0.80 12.64
N ALA A 63 -2.15 0.34 13.89
CA ALA A 63 -1.28 -0.80 14.20
C ALA A 63 -1.80 -2.09 13.53
N PRO A 64 -0.94 -3.06 13.18
CA PRO A 64 -1.37 -4.37 12.74
C PRO A 64 -2.37 -4.99 13.71
N ARG A 65 -3.55 -5.33 13.20
CA ARG A 65 -4.67 -5.80 14.00
C ARG A 65 -5.44 -6.90 13.29
N ALA A 66 -6.21 -7.68 14.05
CA ALA A 66 -7.10 -8.67 13.44
C ALA A 66 -8.07 -8.01 12.45
N ILE A 67 -8.36 -8.72 11.36
CA ILE A 67 -9.33 -8.27 10.35
C ILE A 67 -10.70 -8.10 11.03
N PRO A 68 -11.34 -6.92 10.93
CA PRO A 68 -12.55 -6.59 11.68
C PRO A 68 -13.82 -7.17 11.03
N TYR A 69 -13.74 -7.60 9.78
CA TYR A 69 -14.87 -8.11 9.01
C TYR A 69 -14.99 -9.64 9.19
N ALA A 70 -16.22 -10.16 9.10
CA ALA A 70 -16.46 -11.60 9.22
C ALA A 70 -15.80 -12.37 8.07
N THR A 71 -15.80 -11.79 6.87
CA THR A 71 -15.07 -12.26 5.70
C THR A 71 -13.57 -12.13 5.96
N GLU A 72 -12.79 -13.15 5.60
CA GLU A 72 -11.32 -13.19 5.73
C GLU A 72 -10.76 -13.29 7.17
N LYS A 73 -11.63 -13.38 8.17
CA LYS A 73 -11.19 -13.61 9.55
C LYS A 73 -10.56 -15.00 9.70
N GLY A 74 -9.35 -15.04 10.26
CA GLY A 74 -8.62 -16.27 10.53
C GLY A 74 -7.65 -16.12 11.70
N ALA A 75 -7.28 -17.23 12.32
CA ALA A 75 -6.29 -17.22 13.40
C ALA A 75 -4.96 -16.68 12.86
N GLY A 76 -4.42 -15.64 13.49
CA GLY A 76 -3.18 -14.99 13.05
C GLY A 76 -3.33 -14.03 11.86
N ASN A 77 -4.49 -13.97 11.20
CA ASN A 77 -4.68 -13.07 10.05
C ASN A 77 -4.85 -11.62 10.54
N LYS A 78 -4.01 -10.73 10.04
CA LYS A 78 -3.92 -9.33 10.46
C LYS A 78 -3.95 -8.42 9.24
N VAL A 79 -4.36 -7.18 9.46
CA VAL A 79 -4.37 -6.10 8.47
C VAL A 79 -3.80 -4.83 9.09
N CYS A 80 -3.17 -4.02 8.25
CA CYS A 80 -2.70 -2.68 8.56
C CYS A 80 -2.89 -1.80 7.33
N TYR A 81 -3.68 -0.74 7.47
CA TYR A 81 -3.80 0.28 6.43
C TYR A 81 -2.63 1.27 6.55
N CYS A 82 -2.10 1.68 5.42
CA CYS A 82 -0.87 2.45 5.32
C CYS A 82 -1.04 3.62 4.34
N ARG A 83 -0.16 4.61 4.39
CA ARG A 83 -0.09 5.69 3.41
C ARG A 83 1.33 5.77 2.88
N VAL A 84 1.48 5.68 1.56
CA VAL A 84 2.77 5.84 0.90
C VAL A 84 3.21 7.32 0.90
N PRO A 85 4.52 7.62 0.87
CA PRO A 85 5.01 8.99 1.01
C PRO A 85 4.55 9.96 -0.08
N TRP A 86 4.08 9.46 -1.23
CA TRP A 86 3.49 10.29 -2.30
C TRP A 86 1.96 10.43 -2.20
N GLY A 87 1.35 9.99 -1.11
CA GLY A 87 0.00 10.37 -0.69
C GLY A 87 -1.14 9.43 -1.11
N THR A 88 -0.87 8.32 -1.80
CA THR A 88 -1.88 7.26 -1.99
C THR A 88 -2.12 6.54 -0.66
N ASP A 89 -3.38 6.30 -0.33
CA ASP A 89 -3.77 5.48 0.82
C ASP A 89 -3.84 4.02 0.39
N ASP A 90 -3.39 3.11 1.26
CA ASP A 90 -3.48 1.66 1.09
C ASP A 90 -4.26 1.02 2.22
#